data_AF-A0A7W1G1B5-F1
#
_entry.id   AF-A0A7W1G1B5-F1
#
_cell.length_a   1.000
_cell.length_b   1.000
_cell.length_c   1.000
_cell.angle_alpha   90.00
_cell.angle_beta   90.00
_cell.angle_gamma   90.00
#
_symmetry.space_group_name_H-M   'P 1'
#
loop_
_entity.id
_entity.type
_entity.pdbx_description
1 polymer ?
#
loop_
_entity_poly.entity_id
_entity_poly.type
_entity_poly.pdbx_seq_one_letter_code
_entity_poly.pdbx_strand_id
1 'polypeptide(L)'
;MGQDINWDLRNYHFYNPYAFLHHRLGFDIAPAMMQSYFNPFLDILNYCLITTQKPIVVGFILGAISGITAFFTYKITFLMTEKHGLALFSVLIGMTGYAGIVQLGSTTNETKTACLLLIGIYCILKSLCHAEKPFYWLFLGGFLSGLAIGFKLTAATMGIGIIVGFVFIQRPSKQH
;
A
#
# COMPACT_ATOMS: atom_id res chain seq x y z
N MET A 1 -27.67 -1.92 3.12
CA MET A 1 -26.56 -2.42 2.28
C MET A 1 -25.33 -1.61 2.67
N GLY A 2 -24.37 -2.25 3.34
CA GLY A 2 -23.14 -1.59 3.80
C GLY A 2 -22.10 -1.56 2.68
N GLN A 3 -21.29 -0.50 2.64
CA GLN A 3 -20.27 -0.25 1.61
C GLN A 3 -19.23 -1.36 1.49
N ASP A 4 -19.01 -2.14 2.56
CA ASP A 4 -18.07 -3.25 2.55
C ASP A 4 -18.59 -4.39 3.43
N ILE A 5 -19.26 -5.36 2.82
CA ILE A 5 -19.73 -6.59 3.47
C ILE A 5 -18.76 -7.71 3.10
N ASN A 6 -17.51 -7.59 3.58
CA ASN A 6 -16.53 -8.65 3.40
C ASN A 6 -16.41 -9.49 4.69
N TRP A 7 -16.12 -10.78 4.51
CA TRP A 7 -15.96 -11.72 5.62
C TRP A 7 -14.79 -11.32 6.52
N ASP A 8 -13.68 -10.88 5.90
CA ASP A 8 -12.43 -10.54 6.59
C ASP A 8 -12.57 -9.36 7.57
N LEU A 9 -13.45 -8.41 7.27
CA LEU A 9 -13.75 -7.23 8.07
C LEU A 9 -14.48 -7.63 9.33
N ARG A 10 -15.44 -8.53 9.19
CA ARG A 10 -16.18 -9.12 10.32
C ARG A 10 -15.32 -10.08 11.12
N ASN A 11 -14.40 -10.78 10.46
CA ASN A 11 -13.57 -11.79 11.08
C ASN A 11 -12.42 -11.15 11.88
N TYR A 12 -11.59 -10.31 11.26
CA TYR A 12 -10.38 -9.77 11.90
C TYR A 12 -10.13 -8.27 11.70
N HIS A 13 -10.47 -7.65 10.56
CA HIS A 13 -10.08 -6.23 10.36
C HIS A 13 -10.79 -5.25 11.29
N PHE A 14 -11.96 -5.58 11.84
CA PHE A 14 -12.57 -4.76 12.88
C PHE A 14 -12.12 -5.15 14.29
N TYR A 15 -11.98 -6.46 14.54
CA TYR A 15 -11.73 -6.98 15.88
C TYR A 15 -10.27 -6.82 16.33
N ASN A 16 -9.29 -7.15 15.49
CA ASN A 16 -7.87 -7.06 15.85
C ASN A 16 -7.44 -5.65 16.28
N PRO A 17 -7.78 -4.56 15.57
CA PRO A 17 -7.44 -3.21 16.04
C PRO A 17 -8.20 -2.83 17.31
N TYR A 18 -9.45 -3.25 17.48
CA TYR A 18 -10.18 -3.08 18.75
C TYR A 18 -9.42 -3.75 19.90
N ALA A 19 -9.05 -5.02 19.75
CA ALA A 19 -8.34 -5.78 20.78
C ALA A 19 -6.96 -5.19 21.09
N PHE A 20 -6.25 -4.68 20.08
CA PHE A 20 -4.99 -3.96 20.28
C PHE A 20 -5.18 -2.67 21.09
N LEU A 21 -6.12 -1.82 20.69
CA LEU A 21 -6.38 -0.52 21.33
C LEU A 21 -6.95 -0.64 22.76
N HIS A 22 -7.59 -1.76 23.09
CA HIS A 22 -8.18 -2.01 24.41
C HIS A 22 -7.38 -3.00 25.27
N HIS A 23 -6.14 -3.30 24.88
CA HIS A 23 -5.24 -4.22 25.60
C HIS A 23 -5.83 -5.63 25.82
N ARG A 24 -6.60 -6.14 24.86
CA ARG A 24 -7.27 -7.46 24.92
C ARG A 24 -6.60 -8.56 24.10
N LEU A 25 -5.53 -8.27 23.36
CA LEU A 25 -4.84 -9.26 22.51
C LEU A 25 -4.36 -10.51 23.26
N GLY A 26 -4.01 -10.39 24.54
CA GLY A 26 -3.61 -11.52 25.39
C GLY A 26 -4.75 -12.13 26.22
N PHE A 27 -5.95 -11.57 26.14
CA PHE A 27 -7.11 -12.01 26.91
C PHE A 27 -8.04 -12.87 26.05
N ASP A 28 -8.35 -12.40 24.85
CA ASP A 28 -9.23 -13.11 23.91
C ASP A 28 -8.38 -14.07 23.06
N ILE A 29 -8.50 -15.38 23.29
CA ILE A 29 -7.68 -16.40 22.62
C ILE A 29 -8.23 -16.70 21.22
N ALA A 30 -7.44 -16.36 20.19
CA ALA A 30 -7.69 -16.68 18.77
C ALA A 30 -9.15 -16.48 18.26
N PRO A 31 -9.81 -15.34 18.55
CA PRO A 31 -11.21 -15.10 18.19
C PRO A 31 -11.47 -15.08 16.68
N ALA A 32 -10.44 -14.79 15.88
CA ALA A 32 -10.46 -14.81 14.43
C ALA A 32 -9.59 -15.94 13.86
N MET A 33 -9.47 -17.08 14.56
CA MET A 33 -8.61 -18.21 14.18
C MET A 33 -7.15 -17.76 13.97
N MET A 34 -6.52 -18.16 12.85
CA MET A 34 -5.16 -17.76 12.49
C MET A 34 -5.03 -16.25 12.25
N GLN A 35 -6.09 -15.62 11.75
CA GLN A 35 -6.12 -14.19 11.42
C GLN A 35 -6.04 -13.30 12.66
N SER A 36 -6.29 -13.84 13.87
CA SER A 36 -6.09 -13.13 15.15
C SER A 36 -4.66 -12.63 15.34
N TYR A 37 -3.69 -13.31 14.73
CA TYR A 37 -2.26 -13.00 14.84
C TYR A 37 -1.77 -12.06 13.73
N PHE A 38 -2.66 -11.56 12.86
CA PHE A 38 -2.29 -10.57 11.87
C PHE A 38 -2.01 -9.22 12.51
N ASN A 39 -1.09 -8.48 11.89
CA ASN A 39 -0.70 -7.15 12.33
C ASN A 39 -1.90 -6.18 12.26
N PRO A 40 -2.36 -5.60 13.38
CA PRO A 40 -3.54 -4.73 13.39
C PRO A 40 -3.26 -3.32 12.86
N PHE A 41 -2.01 -2.92 12.63
CA PHE A 41 -1.64 -1.51 12.41
C PHE A 41 -2.35 -0.86 11.22
N LEU A 42 -2.47 -1.54 10.07
CA LEU A 42 -3.20 -0.99 8.91
C LEU A 42 -4.71 -0.95 9.14
N ASP A 43 -5.22 -1.80 10.02
CA ASP A 43 -6.62 -1.90 10.37
C ASP A 43 -7.03 -0.86 11.39
N ILE A 44 -6.11 -0.32 12.19
CA ILE A 44 -6.38 0.80 13.11
C ILE A 44 -6.95 2.00 12.32
N LEU A 45 -6.39 2.31 11.15
CA LEU A 45 -6.92 3.38 10.30
C LEU A 45 -8.40 3.13 9.95
N ASN A 46 -8.74 1.94 9.48
CA ASN A 46 -10.12 1.60 9.14
C ASN A 46 -11.02 1.63 10.37
N TYR A 47 -10.58 1.05 11.47
CA TYR A 47 -11.32 0.98 12.71
C TYR A 47 -11.69 2.38 13.22
N CYS A 48 -10.72 3.28 13.29
CA CYS A 48 -10.96 4.67 13.69
C CYS A 48 -11.92 5.38 12.74
N LEU A 49 -11.77 5.20 11.43
CA LEU A 49 -12.66 5.81 10.45
C LEU A 49 -14.09 5.28 10.57
N ILE A 50 -14.28 3.97 10.70
CA ILE A 50 -15.59 3.34 10.81
C ILE A 50 -16.29 3.71 12.12
N THR A 51 -15.54 3.83 13.22
CA THR A 51 -16.10 4.15 14.54
C THR A 51 -16.38 5.63 14.76
N THR A 52 -15.68 6.53 14.05
CA THR A 52 -15.77 7.99 14.31
C THR A 52 -16.39 8.80 13.17
N GLN A 53 -16.41 8.28 11.93
CA GLN A 53 -16.79 9.04 10.75
C GLN A 53 -18.06 8.52 10.08
N LYS A 54 -18.67 9.38 9.25
CA LYS A 54 -19.79 8.99 8.38
C LYS A 54 -19.30 8.09 7.23
N PRO A 55 -20.09 7.12 6.75
CA PRO A 55 -19.67 6.22 5.67
C PRO A 55 -19.14 6.91 4.42
N ILE A 56 -19.72 8.06 4.03
CA ILE A 56 -19.27 8.85 2.88
C ILE A 56 -17.82 9.34 3.07
N VAL A 57 -17.46 9.76 4.28
CA VAL A 57 -16.09 10.21 4.59
C VAL A 57 -15.12 9.04 4.56
N VAL A 58 -15.53 7.88 5.10
CA VAL A 58 -14.73 6.65 5.04
C VAL A 58 -14.46 6.25 3.59
N GLY A 59 -15.51 6.20 2.75
CA GLY A 59 -15.36 5.91 1.32
C GLY A 59 -14.50 6.92 0.57
N PHE A 60 -14.62 8.20 0.88
CA PHE A 60 -13.77 9.23 0.29
C PHE A 60 -12.29 9.02 0.64
N ILE A 61 -11.97 8.74 1.91
CA ILE A 61 -10.58 8.52 2.35
C ILE A 61 -10.01 7.24 1.74
N LEU A 62 -10.75 6.14 1.76
CA LEU A 62 -10.31 4.88 1.15
C LEU A 62 -10.15 5.03 -0.37
N GLY A 63 -11.07 5.73 -1.03
CA GLY A 63 -10.97 6.07 -2.44
C GLY A 63 -9.77 6.98 -2.75
N ALA A 64 -9.45 7.93 -1.86
CA ALA A 64 -8.25 8.77 -2.00
C ALA A 64 -6.96 7.94 -1.90
N ILE A 65 -6.90 6.92 -1.04
CA ILE A 65 -5.77 5.98 -0.98
C ILE A 65 -5.62 5.22 -2.31
N SER A 66 -6.74 4.75 -2.89
CA SER A 66 -6.73 4.16 -4.24
C SER A 66 -6.27 5.17 -5.30
N GLY A 67 -6.69 6.44 -5.19
CA GLY A 67 -6.27 7.51 -6.09
C GLY A 67 -4.77 7.82 -6.00
N ILE A 68 -4.20 7.82 -4.79
CA ILE A 68 -2.75 7.96 -4.58
C ILE A 68 -2.02 6.78 -5.22
N THR A 69 -2.53 5.57 -5.05
CA THR A 69 -1.98 4.35 -5.69
C THR A 69 -1.95 4.52 -7.22
N ALA A 70 -3.07 4.94 -7.81
CA ALA A 70 -3.16 5.24 -9.25
C ALA A 70 -2.18 6.33 -9.70
N PHE A 71 -2.05 7.40 -8.91
CA PHE A 71 -1.12 8.50 -9.19
C PHE A 71 0.33 8.05 -9.19
N PHE A 72 0.74 7.21 -8.23
CA PHE A 72 2.11 6.70 -8.20
C PHE A 72 2.37 5.66 -9.30
N THR A 73 1.38 4.86 -9.70
CA THR A 73 1.47 4.03 -10.91
C THR A 73 1.76 4.90 -12.14
N TYR A 74 1.01 5.99 -12.32
CA TYR A 74 1.27 6.95 -13.40
C TYR A 74 2.69 7.53 -13.32
N LYS A 75 3.11 7.99 -12.13
CA LYS A 75 4.43 8.60 -11.93
C LYS A 75 5.57 7.63 -12.24
N ILE A 76 5.46 6.36 -11.85
CA ILE A 76 6.48 5.34 -12.14
C ILE A 76 6.57 5.08 -13.64
N THR A 77 5.44 4.82 -14.29
CA THR A 77 5.42 4.56 -15.74
C THR A 77 5.95 5.77 -16.51
N PHE A 78 5.56 6.98 -16.13
CA PHE A 78 6.08 8.20 -16.74
C PHE A 78 7.58 8.37 -16.49
N LEU A 79 8.07 8.11 -15.28
CA LEU A 79 9.50 8.20 -14.97
C LEU A 79 10.36 7.23 -15.81
N MET A 80 9.80 6.09 -16.20
CA MET A 80 10.50 5.06 -16.98
C MET A 80 10.36 5.25 -18.50
N THR A 81 9.28 5.87 -18.97
CA THR A 81 8.95 5.94 -20.40
C THR A 81 8.95 7.36 -20.97
N GLU A 82 8.85 8.37 -20.11
CA GLU A 82 8.61 9.79 -20.43
C GLU A 82 7.37 10.03 -21.32
N LYS A 83 6.47 9.05 -21.41
CA LYS A 83 5.30 9.08 -22.29
C LYS A 83 4.01 9.11 -21.49
N HIS A 84 3.32 10.25 -21.53
CA HIS A 84 2.02 10.44 -20.88
C HIS A 84 0.98 9.39 -21.30
N GLY A 85 0.94 9.02 -22.58
CA GLY A 85 -0.01 8.03 -23.10
C GLY A 85 0.15 6.65 -22.47
N LEU A 86 1.39 6.15 -22.35
CA LEU A 86 1.68 4.87 -21.71
C LEU A 86 1.40 4.92 -20.19
N ALA A 87 1.72 6.04 -19.55
CA ALA A 87 1.45 6.23 -18.14
C ALA A 87 -0.07 6.21 -17.84
N LEU A 88 -0.87 6.93 -18.61
CA LEU A 88 -2.34 6.89 -18.48
C LEU A 88 -2.89 5.50 -18.78
N PHE A 89 -2.41 4.84 -19.84
CA PHE A 89 -2.84 3.50 -20.19
C PHE A 89 -2.54 2.47 -19.08
N SER A 90 -1.37 2.57 -18.43
CA SER A 90 -1.01 1.71 -17.30
C SER A 90 -1.96 1.87 -16.11
N VAL A 91 -2.37 3.11 -15.81
CA VAL A 91 -3.37 3.38 -14.76
C VAL A 91 -4.74 2.86 -15.17
N LEU A 92 -5.16 3.07 -16.41
CA LEU A 92 -6.43 2.56 -16.90
C LEU A 92 -6.50 1.04 -16.74
N ILE A 93 -5.49 0.30 -17.20
CA ILE A 93 -5.46 -1.16 -17.03
C ILE A 93 -5.47 -1.55 -15.55
N GLY A 94 -4.63 -0.91 -14.73
CA GLY A 94 -4.52 -1.25 -13.31
C GLY A 94 -5.82 -1.00 -12.53
N MET A 95 -6.51 0.11 -12.81
CA MET A 95 -7.70 0.53 -12.08
C MET A 95 -8.99 -0.11 -12.60
N THR A 96 -9.06 -0.44 -13.90
CA THR A 96 -10.23 -1.10 -14.51
C THR A 96 -10.14 -2.63 -14.49
N GLY A 97 -8.98 -3.19 -14.20
CA GLY A 97 -8.84 -4.62 -13.93
C GLY A 97 -9.66 -5.05 -12.72
N TYR A 98 -10.02 -6.34 -12.65
CA TYR A 98 -10.84 -6.91 -11.57
C TYR A 98 -10.29 -6.56 -10.17
N ALA A 99 -8.98 -6.71 -9.98
CA ALA A 99 -8.32 -6.37 -8.72
C ALA A 99 -8.40 -4.87 -8.39
N GLY A 100 -8.36 -3.99 -9.39
CA GLY A 100 -8.52 -2.55 -9.20
C GLY A 100 -9.94 -2.18 -8.78
N ILE A 101 -10.94 -2.61 -9.56
CA ILE A 101 -12.34 -2.26 -9.32
C ILE A 101 -12.82 -2.76 -7.95
N VAL A 102 -12.52 -4.01 -7.59
CA VAL A 102 -12.99 -4.61 -6.33
C VAL A 102 -12.35 -3.95 -5.11
N GLN A 103 -11.13 -3.43 -5.25
CA GLN A 103 -10.40 -2.81 -4.14
C GLN A 103 -10.62 -1.30 -4.02
N LEU A 104 -11.29 -0.67 -4.98
CA LEU A 104 -11.65 0.74 -4.92
C LEU A 104 -12.53 1.02 -3.71
N GLY A 105 -12.02 1.83 -2.77
CA GLY A 105 -12.77 2.19 -1.57
C GLY A 105 -13.04 1.02 -0.61
N SER A 106 -12.33 -0.11 -0.79
CA SER A 106 -12.42 -1.27 0.09
C SER A 106 -11.62 -1.06 1.39
N THR A 107 -12.08 -1.69 2.46
CA THR A 107 -11.39 -1.77 3.77
C THR A 107 -10.26 -2.79 3.77
N THR A 108 -10.06 -3.55 2.69
CA THR A 108 -8.93 -4.46 2.56
C THR A 108 -7.59 -3.72 2.70
N ASN A 109 -6.56 -4.44 3.17
CA ASN A 109 -5.23 -3.86 3.39
C ASN A 109 -4.37 -3.82 2.12
N GLU A 110 -4.88 -4.34 1.02
CA GLU A 110 -4.22 -4.58 -0.25
C GLU A 110 -3.86 -3.24 -0.89
N THR A 111 -4.85 -2.36 -1.08
CA THR A 111 -4.63 -1.00 -1.61
C THR A 111 -3.69 -0.18 -0.73
N LYS A 112 -3.84 -0.25 0.60
CA LYS A 112 -2.99 0.50 1.55
C LYS A 112 -1.54 0.04 1.48
N THR A 113 -1.33 -1.28 1.42
CA THR A 113 0.00 -1.89 1.27
C THR A 113 0.61 -1.54 -0.08
N ALA A 114 -0.17 -1.64 -1.16
CA ALA A 114 0.26 -1.28 -2.51
C ALA A 114 0.64 0.19 -2.62
N CYS A 115 -0.14 1.09 -2.00
CA CYS A 115 0.14 2.52 -1.94
C CYS A 115 1.54 2.80 -1.35
N LEU A 116 1.83 2.27 -0.15
CA LEU A 116 3.14 2.42 0.49
C LEU A 116 4.27 1.88 -0.39
N LEU A 117 4.04 0.72 -1.02
CA LEU A 117 5.04 0.05 -1.82
C LEU A 117 5.34 0.79 -3.13
N LEU A 118 4.32 1.31 -3.82
CA LEU A 118 4.49 2.12 -5.04
C LEU A 118 5.16 3.47 -4.74
N ILE A 119 4.83 4.12 -3.62
CA ILE A 119 5.56 5.32 -3.19
C ILE A 119 7.04 4.98 -2.96
N GLY A 120 7.30 3.86 -2.27
CA GLY A 120 8.66 3.36 -2.04
C GLY A 120 9.45 3.14 -3.33
N ILE A 121 8.86 2.40 -4.28
CA ILE A 121 9.44 2.15 -5.62
C ILE A 121 9.70 3.46 -6.35
N TYR A 122 8.73 4.39 -6.36
CA TYR A 122 8.90 5.69 -6.99
C TYR A 122 10.09 6.45 -6.41
N CYS A 123 10.23 6.49 -5.07
CA CYS A 123 11.36 7.12 -4.41
C CYS A 123 12.70 6.49 -4.81
N ILE A 124 12.78 5.16 -4.85
CA ILE A 124 13.99 4.43 -5.28
C ILE A 124 14.33 4.76 -6.73
N LEU A 125 13.37 4.66 -7.65
CA LEU A 125 13.58 4.97 -9.07
C LEU A 125 13.97 6.44 -9.28
N LYS A 126 13.31 7.37 -8.56
CA LYS A 126 13.65 8.79 -8.60
C LYS A 126 15.09 9.03 -8.13
N SER A 127 15.53 8.31 -7.10
CA SER A 127 16.92 8.36 -6.65
C SER A 127 17.91 7.94 -7.73
N LEU A 128 17.55 6.94 -8.53
CA LEU A 128 18.47 6.34 -9.49
C LEU A 128 18.57 7.18 -10.77
N CYS A 129 17.46 7.78 -11.21
CA CYS A 129 17.41 8.47 -12.49
C CYS A 129 17.68 9.98 -12.38
N HIS A 130 17.22 10.66 -11.32
CA HIS A 130 17.07 12.13 -11.37
C HIS A 130 17.41 12.88 -10.07
N ALA A 131 17.79 12.21 -8.98
CA ALA A 131 17.92 12.89 -7.69
C ALA A 131 19.27 13.58 -7.47
N GLU A 132 19.24 14.86 -7.10
CA GLU A 132 20.39 15.59 -6.55
C GLU A 132 20.85 15.01 -5.19
N LYS A 133 19.91 14.51 -4.39
CA LYS A 133 20.14 13.87 -3.07
C LYS A 133 19.73 12.39 -3.11
N PRO A 134 20.47 11.52 -3.79
CA PRO A 134 20.05 10.13 -3.99
C PRO A 134 19.88 9.37 -2.68
N PHE A 135 20.73 9.61 -1.68
CA PHE A 135 20.65 8.91 -0.40
C PHE A 135 19.32 9.13 0.34
N TYR A 136 18.78 10.36 0.32
CA TYR A 136 17.49 10.66 0.96
C TYR A 136 16.34 9.87 0.34
N TRP A 137 16.28 9.84 -1.00
CA TRP A 137 15.23 9.15 -1.73
C TRP A 137 15.35 7.63 -1.63
N LEU A 138 16.58 7.10 -1.57
CA LEU A 138 16.84 5.69 -1.29
C LEU A 138 16.40 5.30 0.12
N PHE A 139 16.75 6.09 1.12
CA PHE A 139 16.36 5.84 2.50
C PHE A 139 14.83 5.88 2.64
N LEU A 140 14.19 6.92 2.14
CA LEU A 140 12.73 7.05 2.17
C LEU A 140 12.05 5.88 1.44
N GLY A 141 12.57 5.51 0.27
CA GLY A 141 12.05 4.40 -0.51
C GLY A 141 12.15 3.07 0.23
N GLY A 142 13.34 2.74 0.74
CA GLY A 142 13.59 1.53 1.53
C GLY A 142 12.77 1.49 2.82
N PHE A 143 12.62 2.62 3.52
CA PHE A 143 11.81 2.74 4.72
C PHE A 143 10.32 2.47 4.44
N LEU A 144 9.75 3.08 3.40
CA LEU A 144 8.34 2.88 3.02
C LEU A 144 8.06 1.45 2.55
N SER A 145 8.97 0.87 1.74
CA SER A 145 8.87 -0.53 1.35
C SER A 145 9.01 -1.48 2.56
N GLY A 146 9.90 -1.18 3.51
CA GLY A 146 10.03 -1.93 4.76
C GLY A 146 8.78 -1.85 5.63
N LEU A 147 8.16 -0.67 5.75
CA LEU A 147 6.88 -0.51 6.44
C LEU A 147 5.77 -1.33 5.80
N ALA A 148 5.66 -1.32 4.47
CA ALA A 148 4.67 -2.14 3.76
C ALA A 148 4.82 -3.64 4.09
N ILE A 149 6.06 -4.15 4.11
CA ILE A 149 6.37 -5.55 4.46
C ILE A 149 6.03 -5.84 5.92
N GLY A 150 6.42 -4.95 6.85
CA GLY A 150 6.16 -5.11 8.28
C GLY A 150 4.66 -5.07 8.60
N PHE A 151 3.89 -4.31 7.84
CA PHE A 151 2.44 -4.25 7.98
C PHE A 151 1.71 -5.43 7.32
N LYS A 152 2.19 -5.93 6.17
CA LYS A 152 1.58 -7.09 5.51
C LYS A 152 2.65 -7.92 4.81
N LEU A 153 2.87 -9.13 5.31
CA LEU A 153 3.95 -10.02 4.85
C LEU A 153 3.85 -10.38 3.36
N THR A 154 2.66 -10.31 2.75
CA THR A 154 2.49 -10.55 1.31
C THR A 154 3.30 -9.57 0.45
N ALA A 155 3.62 -8.38 0.97
CA ALA A 155 4.49 -7.41 0.31
C ALA A 155 5.98 -7.81 0.32
N ALA A 156 6.38 -8.81 1.11
CA ALA A 156 7.76 -9.30 1.15
C ALA A 156 8.25 -9.77 -0.22
N THR A 157 7.35 -10.36 -1.03
CA THR A 157 7.65 -10.79 -2.40
C THR A 157 8.17 -9.64 -3.27
N MET A 158 7.47 -8.51 -3.23
CA MET A 158 7.89 -7.28 -3.91
C MET A 158 9.15 -6.67 -3.28
N GLY A 159 9.29 -6.74 -1.95
CA GLY A 159 10.50 -6.32 -1.26
C GLY A 159 11.76 -7.05 -1.73
N ILE A 160 11.68 -8.37 -1.88
CA ILE A 160 12.76 -9.19 -2.45
C ILE A 160 13.04 -8.74 -3.88
N GLY A 161 12.00 -8.50 -4.69
CA GLY A 161 12.13 -7.98 -6.05
C GLY A 161 12.88 -6.64 -6.11
N ILE A 162 12.61 -5.72 -5.18
CA ILE A 162 13.32 -4.44 -5.07
C ILE A 162 14.80 -4.66 -4.74
N ILE A 163 15.11 -5.53 -3.77
CA ILE A 163 16.50 -5.82 -3.37
C ILE A 163 17.27 -6.44 -4.55
N VAL A 164 16.69 -7.44 -5.20
CA VAL A 164 17.29 -8.10 -6.36
C VAL A 164 17.47 -7.11 -7.49
N GLY A 165 16.45 -6.31 -7.81
CA GLY A 165 16.54 -5.25 -8.82
C GLY A 165 17.66 -4.26 -8.53
N PHE A 166 17.84 -3.86 -7.26
CA PHE A 166 18.90 -2.96 -6.85
C PHE A 166 20.31 -3.52 -7.10
N VAL A 167 20.52 -4.84 -6.93
CA VAL A 167 21.81 -5.50 -7.24
C VAL A 167 22.13 -5.45 -8.73
N PHE A 168 21.14 -5.56 -9.60
CA PHE A 168 21.32 -5.57 -11.05
C PHE A 168 21.36 -4.18 -11.70
N ILE A 169 20.98 -3.13 -10.98
CA ILE A 169 21.04 -1.76 -11.49
C ILE A 169 22.51 -1.30 -11.51
N GLN A 170 23.14 -1.42 -12.67
CA GLN A 170 24.35 -0.69 -12.99
C GLN A 170 23.95 0.79 -13.10
N ARG A 171 24.48 1.66 -12.23
CA ARG A 171 24.28 3.10 -12.38
C ARG A 171 24.72 3.50 -13.78
N PRO A 172 23.84 4.03 -14.65
CA PRO A 172 24.30 4.59 -15.91
C PRO A 172 25.31 5.68 -15.56
N SER A 173 26.55 5.55 -16.05
CA SER A 173 27.58 6.55 -15.81
C SER A 173 27.05 7.88 -16.30
N LYS A 174 27.05 8.91 -15.44
CA LYS A 174 26.75 10.28 -15.86
C LYS A 174 27.67 10.62 -17.05
N GLN A 175 27.12 10.66 -18.26
CA GLN A 175 27.80 11.31 -19.37
C GLN A 175 27.73 12.81 -19.06
N HIS A 176 28.91 13.37 -18.81
CA HIS A 176 29.14 14.79 -18.57
C HIS A 176 28.80 15.64 -19.79
#